data_AF-A0A960HMR3-F1
#
_entry.id   AF-A0A960HMR3-F1
#
_cell.length_a   1.000
_cell.length_b   1.000
_cell.length_c   1.000
_cell.angle_alpha   90.00
_cell.angle_beta   90.00
_cell.angle_gamma   90.00
#
_symmetry.space_group_name_H-M   'P 1'
#
loop_
_entity.id
_entity.type
_entity.pdbx_description
1 polymer ?
#
loop_
_entity_poly.entity_id
_entity_poly.type
_entity_poly.pdbx_seq_one_letter_code
_entity_poly.pdbx_strand_id
1 'polypeptide(L)'
;MTATVTGAETVRISCTGGNATINGQTGSPAVACSALTKVTVNADSAAQTVRGDDLEQSAFSANPFLVANTGDGGDQLYETTRSDAIDLAGGDDRLYMVRGAVNSSTALGVGTDTAVFFGNDFPETLVASSTTSVATFTHSYGGTPVNWTVSGVEKIEISGRGGDDQLDASGVTAASTIDDVSLFGGLGNDVLRGAQATNTLFAGPGTNQIFGGPLADNIGSEGEGDTINEGGGTNDWVFDRNSLRSGGRMLSGNGSGIRHTTEIVTGDAVTRIRPDSSGGALLTTSLTRTGQQLLPAPYSTIQAYHGYNGGADARTLFDVVALSGNRTVYLDGDNFDNGLADITIPTGSWTTSGSAASGLTIDPTAGGLGTITVTDTGDVRIHGPWTNKNAGFAHRVTRDLMFRFATNVADIAIGLGDGEITRPGVVELLMDSDEYRGLDVDRTFVKYLGRSADPGGRTYWINSIRSGKALWRFRAQLFGSNEY
;
A
#
# COMPACT_ATOMS: atom_id res chain seq x y z
N MET A 1 -18.74 3.52 39.83
CA MET A 1 -19.15 4.88 39.40
C MET A 1 -20.11 4.74 38.23
N THR A 2 -21.08 5.64 38.06
CA THR A 2 -22.02 5.62 36.93
C THR A 2 -22.01 6.97 36.23
N ALA A 3 -21.98 6.96 34.90
CA ALA A 3 -22.12 8.12 34.04
C ALA A 3 -23.38 7.98 33.17
N THR A 4 -24.14 9.08 33.07
CA THR A 4 -25.20 9.24 32.08
C THR A 4 -24.73 10.28 31.09
N VAL A 5 -24.65 9.91 29.82
CA VAL A 5 -24.10 10.71 28.74
C VAL A 5 -25.21 11.03 27.76
N THR A 6 -25.24 12.25 27.25
CA THR A 6 -26.24 12.69 26.28
C THR A 6 -25.57 13.48 25.17
N GLY A 7 -25.99 13.26 23.94
CA GLY A 7 -25.37 13.86 22.75
C GLY A 7 -24.08 13.17 22.35
N ALA A 8 -23.51 13.67 21.24
CA ALA A 8 -22.30 13.09 20.69
C ALA A 8 -21.07 13.49 21.52
N GLU A 9 -20.56 12.57 22.33
CA GLU A 9 -19.57 12.85 23.36
C GLU A 9 -18.54 11.71 23.51
N THR A 10 -17.31 12.07 23.87
CA THR A 10 -16.30 11.09 24.29
C THR A 10 -16.33 10.94 25.80
N VAL A 11 -16.48 9.72 26.30
CA VAL A 11 -16.42 9.36 27.72
C VAL A 11 -14.98 9.03 28.09
N ARG A 12 -14.28 10.02 28.65
CA ARG A 12 -12.91 9.90 29.18
C ARG A 12 -12.95 9.64 30.68
N ILE A 13 -12.20 8.64 31.12
CA ILE A 13 -12.08 8.30 32.53
C ILE A 13 -10.69 8.70 33.00
N SER A 14 -10.57 9.39 34.14
CA SER A 14 -9.27 9.87 34.61
C SER A 14 -9.22 10.00 36.11
N CYS A 15 -8.00 10.05 36.66
CA CYS A 15 -7.75 10.25 38.08
C CYS A 15 -7.31 11.69 38.35
N THR A 16 -8.17 12.49 38.96
CA THR A 16 -7.89 13.90 39.28
C THR A 16 -7.90 14.11 40.78
N GLY A 17 -6.79 14.58 41.34
CA GLY A 17 -6.68 14.80 42.80
C GLY A 17 -6.89 13.54 43.64
N GLY A 18 -6.57 12.35 43.09
CA GLY A 18 -6.77 11.05 43.74
C GLY A 18 -8.18 10.46 43.63
N ASN A 19 -9.11 11.19 43.01
CA ASN A 19 -10.49 10.75 42.79
C ASN A 19 -10.75 10.42 41.33
N ALA A 20 -11.54 9.37 41.10
CA ALA A 20 -12.01 9.00 39.78
C ALA A 20 -12.96 10.06 39.23
N THR A 21 -12.74 10.43 37.97
CA THR A 21 -13.53 11.42 37.25
C THR A 21 -13.92 10.91 35.88
N ILE A 22 -15.09 11.31 35.39
CA ILE A 22 -15.58 11.05 34.03
C ILE A 22 -15.83 12.41 33.38
N ASN A 23 -15.18 12.69 32.24
CA ASN A 23 -15.22 14.00 31.57
C ASN A 23 -14.91 15.17 32.52
N GLY A 24 -13.95 14.96 33.43
CA GLY A 24 -13.54 15.93 34.45
C GLY A 24 -14.48 16.08 35.65
N GLN A 25 -15.63 15.39 35.65
CA GLN A 25 -16.59 15.42 36.76
C GLN A 25 -16.30 14.34 37.78
N THR A 26 -16.22 14.72 39.06
CA THR A 26 -16.05 13.76 40.17
C THR A 26 -17.40 13.18 40.57
N GLY A 27 -17.47 11.86 40.76
CA GLY A 27 -18.69 11.20 41.22
C GLY A 27 -19.13 11.67 42.61
N SER A 28 -20.43 11.50 42.91
CA SER A 28 -20.98 11.73 44.26
C SER A 28 -21.60 10.43 44.79
N PRO A 29 -21.06 9.83 45.87
CA PRO A 29 -19.85 10.25 46.59
C PRO A 29 -18.57 10.10 45.74
N ALA A 30 -17.54 10.87 46.09
CA ALA A 30 -16.23 10.76 45.45
C ALA A 30 -15.63 9.37 45.71
N VAL A 31 -15.10 8.75 44.66
CA VAL A 31 -14.47 7.42 44.72
C VAL A 31 -12.99 7.59 44.46
N ALA A 32 -12.14 7.11 45.38
CA ALA A 32 -10.70 7.10 45.17
C ALA A 32 -10.34 6.22 43.97
N CYS A 33 -9.39 6.65 43.13
CA CYS A 33 -9.02 5.91 41.91
C CYS A 33 -8.57 4.47 42.21
N SER A 34 -7.79 4.28 43.28
CA SER A 34 -7.33 2.97 43.72
C SER A 34 -8.42 2.05 44.25
N ALA A 35 -9.59 2.60 44.61
CA ALA A 35 -10.73 1.86 45.14
C ALA A 35 -11.87 1.68 44.12
N LEU A 36 -11.76 2.27 42.93
CA LEU A 36 -12.75 2.10 41.88
C LEU A 36 -12.67 0.66 41.35
N THR A 37 -13.80 -0.04 41.30
CA THR A 37 -13.85 -1.44 40.82
C THR A 37 -14.75 -1.61 39.61
N LYS A 38 -15.61 -0.62 39.31
CA LYS A 38 -16.56 -0.66 38.21
C LYS A 38 -16.92 0.73 37.72
N VAL A 39 -16.99 0.90 36.40
CA VAL A 39 -17.64 2.04 35.75
C VAL A 39 -18.85 1.56 34.95
N THR A 40 -19.98 2.24 35.09
CA THR A 40 -21.17 2.01 34.27
C THR A 40 -21.42 3.26 33.43
N VAL A 41 -21.52 3.10 32.12
CA VAL A 41 -21.85 4.15 31.16
C VAL A 41 -23.22 3.83 30.58
N ASN A 42 -24.16 4.77 30.72
CA ASN A 42 -25.45 4.73 30.05
C ASN A 42 -25.53 5.96 29.15
N ALA A 43 -25.67 5.77 27.85
CA ALA A 43 -25.75 6.86 26.89
C ALA A 43 -27.12 6.91 26.18
N ASP A 44 -27.33 7.93 25.37
CA ASP A 44 -28.52 8.11 24.53
C ASP A 44 -28.25 7.66 23.09
N SER A 45 -29.22 7.71 22.18
CA SER A 45 -29.03 7.26 20.79
C SER A 45 -28.15 8.19 19.92
N ALA A 46 -27.31 9.04 20.50
CA ALA A 46 -26.30 9.81 19.77
C ALA A 46 -25.01 8.97 19.63
N ALA A 47 -24.08 9.37 18.76
CA ALA A 47 -22.80 8.65 18.62
C ALA A 47 -21.85 8.98 19.79
N GLN A 48 -21.42 7.98 20.56
CA GLN A 48 -20.45 8.16 21.65
C GLN A 48 -19.14 7.41 21.41
N THR A 49 -18.11 7.82 22.16
CA THR A 49 -16.85 7.10 22.24
C THR A 49 -16.52 6.80 23.70
N VAL A 50 -16.56 5.54 24.10
CA VAL A 50 -16.26 5.08 25.45
C VAL A 50 -14.83 4.55 25.53
N ARG A 51 -13.99 5.23 26.32
CA ARG A 51 -12.57 4.88 26.50
C ARG A 51 -12.37 4.01 27.74
N GLY A 52 -12.68 2.71 27.64
CA GLY A 52 -12.44 1.76 28.73
C GLY A 52 -10.96 1.54 29.01
N ASP A 53 -10.09 1.65 27.99
CA ASP A 53 -8.64 1.62 28.12
C ASP A 53 -8.07 2.67 29.09
N ASP A 54 -8.79 3.78 29.32
CA ASP A 54 -8.42 4.76 30.34
C ASP A 54 -8.42 4.15 31.77
N LEU A 55 -9.16 3.07 32.01
CA LEU A 55 -9.21 2.34 33.29
C LEU A 55 -7.99 1.45 33.55
N GLU A 56 -7.14 1.25 32.54
CA GLU A 56 -5.89 0.47 32.64
C GLU A 56 -4.69 1.32 33.10
N GLN A 57 -4.90 2.62 33.33
CA GLN A 57 -3.87 3.50 33.86
C GLN A 57 -3.46 3.09 35.29
N SER A 58 -2.18 3.30 35.63
CA SER A 58 -1.61 2.89 36.92
C SER A 58 -2.31 3.48 38.16
N ALA A 59 -3.03 4.60 37.99
CA ALA A 59 -3.83 5.20 39.06
C ALA A 59 -5.04 4.34 39.49
N PHE A 60 -5.53 3.46 38.62
CA PHE A 60 -6.65 2.56 38.85
C PHE A 60 -6.17 1.14 39.20
N SER A 61 -5.38 1.03 40.27
CA SER A 61 -4.72 -0.23 40.69
C SER A 61 -5.63 -1.43 40.97
N ALA A 62 -6.95 -1.25 41.03
CA ALA A 62 -7.93 -2.32 41.20
C ALA A 62 -8.43 -2.92 39.87
N ASN A 63 -7.95 -2.41 38.72
CA ASN A 63 -8.35 -2.74 37.35
C ASN A 63 -9.89 -2.82 37.23
N PRO A 64 -10.57 -1.67 37.24
CA PRO A 64 -12.03 -1.60 37.19
C PRO A 64 -12.57 -2.20 35.89
N PHE A 65 -13.69 -2.91 35.96
CA PHE A 65 -14.40 -3.38 34.75
C PHE A 65 -15.44 -2.37 34.28
N LEU A 66 -15.83 -2.47 33.02
CA LEU A 66 -16.77 -1.61 32.33
C LEU A 66 -18.13 -2.30 32.13
N VAL A 67 -19.19 -1.55 32.35
CA VAL A 67 -20.54 -1.87 31.87
C VAL A 67 -20.98 -0.72 30.97
N ALA A 68 -21.18 -0.97 29.68
CA ALA A 68 -21.53 0.06 28.71
C ALA A 68 -22.83 -0.29 28.00
N ASN A 69 -23.78 0.65 28.04
CA ASN A 69 -25.01 0.64 27.25
C ASN A 69 -25.08 1.97 26.50
N THR A 70 -24.87 1.96 25.18
CA THR A 70 -24.70 3.21 24.41
C THR A 70 -25.94 3.61 23.62
N GLY A 71 -26.79 2.66 23.21
CA GLY A 71 -28.05 2.96 22.50
C GLY A 71 -27.83 3.03 20.99
N ASP A 72 -28.83 3.44 20.21
CA ASP A 72 -28.82 3.26 18.73
C ASP A 72 -27.82 4.17 17.94
N GLY A 73 -26.84 4.77 18.60
CA GLY A 73 -25.85 5.64 17.97
C GLY A 73 -24.75 4.85 17.26
N GLY A 74 -24.03 5.46 16.30
CA GLY A 74 -22.80 4.84 15.79
C GLY A 74 -21.68 5.00 16.81
N ASP A 75 -21.46 3.98 17.63
CA ASP A 75 -20.67 4.07 18.85
C ASP A 75 -19.29 3.44 18.71
N GLN A 76 -18.35 3.93 19.52
CA GLN A 76 -17.01 3.35 19.64
C GLN A 76 -16.74 2.97 21.08
N LEU A 77 -16.28 1.75 21.31
CA LEU A 77 -15.93 1.28 22.64
C LEU A 77 -14.55 0.64 22.66
N TYR A 78 -13.69 1.10 23.56
CA TYR A 78 -12.41 0.47 23.88
C TYR A 78 -12.59 -0.36 25.13
N GLU A 79 -12.31 -1.66 25.04
CA GLU A 79 -12.47 -2.59 26.16
C GLU A 79 -11.40 -2.40 27.24
N THR A 80 -11.69 -2.94 28.42
CA THR A 80 -10.69 -3.15 29.47
C THR A 80 -10.07 -4.55 29.33
N THR A 81 -9.07 -4.86 30.16
CA THR A 81 -8.52 -6.22 30.30
C THR A 81 -9.38 -7.12 31.20
N ARG A 82 -10.51 -6.62 31.70
CA ARG A 82 -11.41 -7.32 32.62
C ARG A 82 -12.62 -7.87 31.87
N SER A 83 -13.46 -8.63 32.59
CA SER A 83 -14.72 -9.10 32.03
C SER A 83 -15.71 -7.95 32.08
N ASP A 84 -15.99 -7.39 30.92
CA ASP A 84 -16.91 -6.29 30.72
C ASP A 84 -18.30 -6.81 30.32
N ALA A 85 -19.29 -5.91 30.39
CA ALA A 85 -20.63 -6.15 29.87
C ALA A 85 -20.96 -5.03 28.88
N ILE A 86 -21.12 -5.38 27.61
CA ILE A 86 -21.18 -4.43 26.50
C ILE A 86 -22.43 -4.69 25.68
N ASP A 87 -23.22 -3.64 25.50
CA ASP A 87 -24.39 -3.57 24.63
C ASP A 87 -24.36 -2.23 23.88
N LEU A 88 -24.05 -2.28 22.59
CA LEU A 88 -24.03 -1.09 21.72
C LEU A 88 -25.36 -0.89 20.97
N ALA A 89 -26.33 -1.79 21.15
CA ALA A 89 -27.68 -1.73 20.60
C ALA A 89 -27.79 -1.67 19.07
N GLY A 90 -27.65 -0.53 18.42
CA GLY A 90 -27.83 -0.42 16.98
C GLY A 90 -27.12 0.82 16.47
N GLY A 91 -27.02 0.96 15.16
CA GLY A 91 -26.09 1.92 14.57
C GLY A 91 -24.88 1.19 14.00
N ASP A 92 -23.95 1.93 13.41
CA ASP A 92 -22.73 1.35 12.86
C ASP A 92 -21.63 1.48 13.92
N ASP A 93 -21.40 0.40 14.66
CA ASP A 93 -20.56 0.40 15.86
C ASP A 93 -19.15 -0.11 15.62
N ARG A 94 -18.24 0.26 16.53
CA ARG A 94 -16.86 -0.24 16.54
C ARG A 94 -16.38 -0.60 17.94
N LEU A 95 -16.11 -1.88 18.12
CA LEU A 95 -15.56 -2.43 19.36
C LEU A 95 -14.06 -2.68 19.21
N TYR A 96 -13.24 -2.07 20.06
CA TYR A 96 -11.80 -2.26 20.14
C TYR A 96 -11.45 -3.17 21.32
N MET A 97 -11.09 -4.40 20.97
CA MET A 97 -10.78 -5.49 21.87
C MET A 97 -9.26 -5.62 22.06
N VAL A 98 -8.89 -6.04 23.25
CA VAL A 98 -7.51 -6.40 23.62
C VAL A 98 -7.52 -7.71 24.38
N ARG A 99 -6.35 -8.33 24.55
CA ARG A 99 -6.26 -9.52 25.38
C ARG A 99 -6.63 -9.23 26.83
N GLY A 100 -7.78 -9.72 27.27
CA GLY A 100 -8.28 -9.61 28.64
C GLY A 100 -9.00 -10.85 29.13
N ALA A 101 -9.81 -10.70 30.19
CA ALA A 101 -10.81 -11.69 30.55
C ALA A 101 -11.95 -11.71 29.51
N VAL A 102 -12.66 -12.84 29.44
CA VAL A 102 -13.75 -13.02 28.48
C VAL A 102 -15.02 -12.38 29.03
N ASN A 103 -15.68 -11.54 28.22
CA ASN A 103 -16.96 -10.93 28.55
C ASN A 103 -18.07 -11.99 28.63
N SER A 104 -19.04 -11.78 29.51
CA SER A 104 -20.22 -12.65 29.58
C SER A 104 -21.17 -12.47 28.40
N SER A 105 -21.18 -11.28 27.80
CA SER A 105 -21.97 -10.93 26.62
C SER A 105 -21.36 -9.70 25.94
N THR A 106 -21.25 -9.75 24.62
CA THR A 106 -20.82 -8.63 23.78
C THR A 106 -21.68 -8.63 22.53
N ALA A 107 -22.54 -7.62 22.41
CA ALA A 107 -23.43 -7.42 21.26
C ALA A 107 -23.24 -6.02 20.70
N LEU A 108 -23.03 -5.94 19.38
CA LEU A 108 -22.96 -4.67 18.66
C LEU A 108 -24.34 -4.29 18.15
N GLY A 109 -25.01 -5.25 17.51
CA GLY A 109 -26.47 -5.26 17.40
C GLY A 109 -26.94 -5.14 15.97
N VAL A 110 -27.71 -4.09 15.64
CA VAL A 110 -28.21 -3.86 14.27
C VAL A 110 -27.47 -2.73 13.58
N GLY A 111 -26.81 -3.04 12.46
CA GLY A 111 -26.12 -2.06 11.64
C GLY A 111 -24.99 -2.71 10.87
N THR A 112 -23.98 -1.93 10.53
CA THR A 112 -22.72 -2.42 9.95
C THR A 112 -21.62 -2.33 11.00
N ASP A 113 -21.47 -3.38 11.79
CA ASP A 113 -20.66 -3.33 13.00
C ASP A 113 -19.26 -3.92 12.80
N THR A 114 -18.27 -3.31 13.46
CA THR A 114 -16.86 -3.72 13.35
C THR A 114 -16.29 -4.18 14.69
N ALA A 115 -15.75 -5.39 14.73
CA ALA A 115 -14.93 -5.88 15.83
C ALA A 115 -13.44 -5.78 15.47
N VAL A 116 -12.69 -5.03 16.27
CA VAL A 116 -11.24 -4.78 16.09
C VAL A 116 -10.48 -5.48 17.21
N PHE A 117 -9.49 -6.30 16.88
CA PHE A 117 -8.63 -6.96 17.86
C PHE A 117 -7.17 -6.50 17.70
N PHE A 118 -6.60 -5.94 18.77
CA PHE A 118 -5.19 -5.60 18.82
C PHE A 118 -4.36 -6.69 19.49
N GLY A 119 -3.38 -7.16 18.73
CA GLY A 119 -2.27 -7.99 19.13
C GLY A 119 -1.24 -7.28 20.00
N ASN A 120 -0.05 -7.90 20.11
CA ASN A 120 1.05 -7.39 20.91
C ASN A 120 2.39 -7.44 20.14
N ASP A 121 3.45 -6.80 20.66
CA ASP A 121 4.72 -6.68 19.92
C ASP A 121 5.60 -7.97 19.96
N PHE A 122 5.02 -9.14 20.23
CA PHE A 122 5.71 -10.43 20.28
C PHE A 122 4.98 -11.47 19.41
N PRO A 123 5.70 -12.50 18.92
CA PRO A 123 5.11 -13.56 18.11
C PRO A 123 3.86 -14.19 18.75
N GLU A 124 2.75 -14.15 18.03
CA GLU A 124 1.46 -14.63 18.50
C GLU A 124 0.62 -15.32 17.43
N THR A 125 -0.54 -15.85 17.84
CA THR A 125 -1.55 -16.36 16.91
C THR A 125 -2.90 -15.79 17.26
N LEU A 126 -3.53 -15.12 16.29
CA LEU A 126 -4.87 -14.56 16.38
C LEU A 126 -5.74 -15.23 15.33
N VAL A 127 -6.82 -15.88 15.77
CA VAL A 127 -7.74 -16.59 14.89
C VAL A 127 -9.14 -15.99 15.02
N ALA A 128 -9.76 -15.63 13.89
CA ALA A 128 -11.18 -15.31 13.82
C ALA A 128 -11.95 -16.40 13.09
N SER A 129 -13.12 -16.75 13.60
CA SER A 129 -14.01 -17.72 12.97
C SER A 129 -15.48 -17.35 13.12
N SER A 130 -16.29 -17.68 12.11
CA SER A 130 -17.74 -17.51 12.14
C SER A 130 -18.42 -18.34 11.07
N THR A 131 -19.57 -18.90 11.43
CA THR A 131 -20.52 -19.53 10.50
C THR A 131 -21.93 -18.96 10.64
N THR A 132 -22.08 -17.87 11.41
CA THR A 132 -23.36 -17.23 11.76
C THR A 132 -23.13 -15.72 11.89
N SER A 133 -23.94 -15.00 12.67
CA SER A 133 -23.68 -13.62 13.08
C SER A 133 -22.82 -13.48 14.34
N VAL A 134 -22.21 -14.56 14.82
CA VAL A 134 -21.35 -14.56 16.00
C VAL A 134 -19.91 -14.86 15.61
N ALA A 135 -19.04 -13.87 15.74
CA ALA A 135 -17.62 -14.00 15.58
C ALA A 135 -16.98 -14.59 16.85
N THR A 136 -16.09 -15.56 16.68
CA THR A 136 -15.21 -16.05 17.75
C THR A 136 -13.78 -15.64 17.46
N PHE A 137 -13.16 -14.91 18.38
CA PHE A 137 -11.75 -14.52 18.35
C PHE A 137 -10.96 -15.40 19.32
N THR A 138 -9.86 -15.98 18.87
CA THR A 138 -8.94 -16.78 19.68
C THR A 138 -7.57 -16.15 19.68
N HIS A 139 -7.04 -15.81 20.85
CA HIS A 139 -5.69 -15.27 20.99
C HIS A 139 -4.79 -16.24 21.75
N SER A 140 -3.71 -16.65 21.09
CA SER A 140 -2.69 -17.54 21.65
C SER A 140 -1.35 -16.81 21.72
N TYR A 141 -0.94 -16.48 22.94
CA TYR A 141 0.40 -15.95 23.23
C TYR A 141 0.83 -16.38 24.63
N GLY A 142 2.05 -16.93 24.76
CA GLY A 142 2.69 -17.25 26.05
C GLY A 142 1.98 -18.28 26.96
N GLY A 143 0.97 -19.02 26.48
CA GLY A 143 0.18 -19.93 27.33
C GLY A 143 -1.11 -20.43 26.68
N THR A 144 -2.13 -20.72 27.51
CA THR A 144 -3.44 -21.20 27.06
C THR A 144 -4.15 -20.15 26.18
N PRO A 145 -4.75 -20.56 25.06
CA PRO A 145 -5.57 -19.67 24.23
C PRO A 145 -6.75 -19.09 25.00
N VAL A 146 -7.08 -17.83 24.74
CA VAL A 146 -8.28 -17.17 25.26
C VAL A 146 -9.24 -16.93 24.10
N ASN A 147 -10.55 -17.11 24.34
CA ASN A 147 -11.58 -17.03 23.30
C ASN A 147 -12.64 -15.98 23.67
N TRP A 148 -12.98 -15.10 22.74
CA TRP A 148 -14.06 -14.11 22.89
C TRP A 148 -15.12 -14.34 21.82
N THR A 149 -16.38 -14.13 22.19
CA THR A 149 -17.51 -14.20 21.25
C THR A 149 -18.19 -12.84 21.18
N VAL A 150 -18.37 -12.34 19.96
CA VAL A 150 -19.05 -11.07 19.68
C VAL A 150 -20.19 -11.33 18.70
N SER A 151 -21.40 -10.90 19.02
CA SER A 151 -22.58 -11.07 18.17
C SER A 151 -22.97 -9.79 17.44
N GLY A 152 -23.51 -9.93 16.22
CA GLY A 152 -23.84 -8.80 15.35
C GLY A 152 -22.56 -8.17 14.82
N VAL A 153 -21.75 -8.96 14.11
CA VAL A 153 -20.48 -8.49 13.52
C VAL A 153 -20.58 -8.67 12.02
N GLU A 154 -20.36 -7.59 11.30
CA GLU A 154 -20.31 -7.58 9.84
C GLU A 154 -18.86 -7.42 9.36
N LYS A 155 -18.01 -6.75 10.16
CA LYS A 155 -16.61 -6.51 9.83
C LYS A 155 -15.65 -6.94 10.93
N ILE A 156 -14.54 -7.55 10.53
CA ILE A 156 -13.45 -7.90 11.44
C ILE A 156 -12.18 -7.14 11.06
N GLU A 157 -11.48 -6.64 12.06
CA GLU A 157 -10.13 -6.09 11.93
C GLU A 157 -9.20 -6.73 12.95
N ILE A 158 -8.03 -7.23 12.51
CA ILE A 158 -7.02 -7.82 13.40
C ILE A 158 -5.67 -7.20 13.08
N SER A 159 -4.94 -6.77 14.11
CA SER A 159 -3.57 -6.26 13.98
C SER A 159 -2.60 -7.02 14.87
N GLY A 160 -1.59 -7.68 14.30
CA GLY A 160 -0.51 -8.38 15.03
C GLY A 160 0.48 -7.43 15.70
N ARG A 161 0.78 -6.30 15.04
CA ARG A 161 1.71 -5.23 15.47
C ARG A 161 3.17 -5.58 15.22
N GLY A 162 3.80 -6.35 16.08
CA GLY A 162 5.22 -6.64 15.98
C GLY A 162 5.50 -8.07 16.39
N GLY A 163 6.55 -8.67 15.84
CA GLY A 163 6.79 -10.09 16.00
C GLY A 163 6.39 -10.86 14.75
N ASP A 164 6.68 -12.16 14.75
CA ASP A 164 6.35 -13.05 13.63
C ASP A 164 4.98 -13.69 13.93
N ASP A 165 3.92 -13.14 13.36
CA ASP A 165 2.54 -13.45 13.77
C ASP A 165 1.82 -14.42 12.84
N GLN A 166 0.84 -15.13 13.38
CA GLN A 166 -0.12 -15.94 12.63
C GLN A 166 -1.51 -15.33 12.77
N LEU A 167 -1.98 -14.64 11.74
CA LEU A 167 -3.33 -14.06 11.68
C LEU A 167 -4.20 -14.92 10.77
N ASP A 168 -5.22 -15.56 11.31
CA ASP A 168 -6.04 -16.54 10.58
C ASP A 168 -7.53 -16.26 10.71
N ALA A 169 -8.15 -15.77 9.64
CA ALA A 169 -9.59 -15.58 9.51
C ALA A 169 -10.25 -16.62 8.59
N SER A 170 -9.53 -17.66 8.17
CA SER A 170 -10.06 -18.67 7.23
C SER A 170 -11.25 -19.46 7.78
N GLY A 171 -11.45 -19.42 9.10
CA GLY A 171 -12.63 -19.96 9.79
C GLY A 171 -13.89 -19.10 9.68
N VAL A 172 -13.80 -17.87 9.13
CA VAL A 172 -14.96 -17.07 8.72
C VAL A 172 -15.40 -17.58 7.36
N THR A 173 -16.52 -18.33 7.36
CA THR A 173 -17.02 -19.04 6.18
C THR A 173 -18.07 -18.22 5.43
N ALA A 174 -18.41 -18.62 4.21
CA ALA A 174 -19.50 -18.00 3.44
C ALA A 174 -20.91 -18.14 4.08
N ALA A 175 -21.05 -18.90 5.17
CA ALA A 175 -22.28 -18.98 5.96
C ALA A 175 -22.38 -17.87 7.04
N SER A 176 -21.28 -17.15 7.30
CA SER A 176 -21.23 -16.01 8.21
C SER A 176 -22.00 -14.81 7.66
N THR A 177 -22.41 -13.88 8.53
CA THR A 177 -22.88 -12.55 8.13
C THR A 177 -21.75 -11.55 7.90
N ILE A 178 -20.52 -11.91 8.28
CA ILE A 178 -19.32 -11.08 8.09
C ILE A 178 -18.99 -10.97 6.60
N ASP A 179 -18.94 -9.75 6.08
CA ASP A 179 -18.72 -9.45 4.68
C ASP A 179 -17.30 -8.94 4.37
N ASP A 180 -16.62 -8.36 5.37
CA ASP A 180 -15.29 -7.76 5.22
C ASP A 180 -14.35 -8.14 6.38
N VAL A 181 -13.12 -8.55 6.03
CA VAL A 181 -12.08 -8.88 7.01
C VAL A 181 -10.77 -8.18 6.66
N SER A 182 -10.26 -7.39 7.60
CA SER A 182 -8.96 -6.73 7.50
C SER A 182 -7.94 -7.38 8.43
N LEU A 183 -6.80 -7.82 7.88
CA LEU A 183 -5.67 -8.38 8.64
C LEU A 183 -4.42 -7.55 8.42
N PHE A 184 -3.81 -7.08 9.52
CA PHE A 184 -2.60 -6.28 9.54
C PHE A 184 -1.49 -7.02 10.31
N GLY A 185 -0.50 -7.58 9.62
CA GLY A 185 0.63 -8.30 10.25
C GLY A 185 1.45 -7.37 11.12
N GLY A 186 2.20 -6.47 10.49
CA GLY A 186 2.95 -5.42 11.15
C GLY A 186 4.44 -5.60 10.91
N LEU A 187 5.26 -5.43 11.94
CA LEU A 187 6.71 -5.67 11.83
C LEU A 187 7.03 -7.14 12.10
N GLY A 188 7.56 -7.86 11.12
CA GLY A 188 8.03 -9.23 11.32
C GLY A 188 7.75 -10.10 10.11
N ASN A 189 7.94 -11.41 10.25
CA ASN A 189 7.57 -12.37 9.22
C ASN A 189 6.22 -12.98 9.57
N ASP A 190 5.17 -12.39 9.00
CA ASP A 190 3.80 -12.73 9.32
C ASP A 190 3.20 -13.72 8.34
N VAL A 191 2.19 -14.44 8.82
CA VAL A 191 1.33 -15.28 8.00
C VAL A 191 -0.11 -14.82 8.15
N LEU A 192 -0.69 -14.34 7.06
CA LEU A 192 -2.07 -13.85 6.99
C LEU A 192 -2.91 -14.83 6.16
N ARG A 193 -4.02 -15.30 6.72
CA ARG A 193 -5.03 -16.12 6.02
C ARG A 193 -6.39 -15.43 6.05
N GLY A 194 -6.84 -14.98 4.89
CA GLY A 194 -8.13 -14.32 4.69
C GLY A 194 -9.32 -15.25 4.91
N ALA A 195 -10.47 -14.62 5.13
CA ALA A 195 -11.78 -15.22 5.26
C ALA A 195 -12.38 -15.64 3.91
N GLN A 196 -13.48 -16.39 3.96
CA GLN A 196 -14.38 -16.59 2.82
C GLN A 196 -15.31 -15.39 2.59
N ALA A 197 -14.74 -14.19 2.67
CA ALA A 197 -15.36 -12.87 2.56
C ALA A 197 -14.43 -11.98 1.70
N THR A 198 -14.77 -10.71 1.47
CA THR A 198 -13.77 -9.79 0.87
C THR A 198 -12.69 -9.50 1.92
N ASN A 199 -11.42 -9.55 1.53
CA ASN A 199 -10.33 -9.34 2.46
C ASN A 199 -9.51 -8.10 2.14
N THR A 200 -9.03 -7.45 3.20
CA THR A 200 -7.98 -6.44 3.13
C THR A 200 -6.76 -6.93 3.92
N LEU A 201 -5.71 -7.37 3.22
CA LEU A 201 -4.57 -8.06 3.81
C LEU A 201 -3.29 -7.24 3.66
N PHE A 202 -2.71 -6.83 4.78
CA PHE A 202 -1.48 -6.02 4.83
C PHE A 202 -0.48 -6.65 5.79
N ALA A 203 0.51 -7.36 5.26
CA ALA A 203 1.48 -8.01 6.13
C ALA A 203 2.54 -7.05 6.69
N GLY A 204 2.73 -5.86 6.08
CA GLY A 204 3.78 -4.93 6.50
C GLY A 204 5.19 -5.35 6.03
N PRO A 205 6.26 -4.76 6.59
CA PRO A 205 7.64 -5.12 6.24
C PRO A 205 8.03 -6.49 6.79
N GLY A 206 8.91 -7.19 6.07
CA GLY A 206 9.36 -8.53 6.43
C GLY A 206 9.37 -9.46 5.22
N THR A 207 9.40 -10.77 5.47
CA THR A 207 9.15 -11.81 4.46
C THR A 207 7.91 -12.60 4.87
N ASN A 208 6.79 -12.24 4.27
CA ASN A 208 5.47 -12.64 4.72
C ASN A 208 4.86 -13.74 3.84
N GLN A 209 3.85 -14.43 4.38
CA GLN A 209 2.98 -15.32 3.61
C GLN A 209 1.54 -14.79 3.67
N ILE A 210 0.95 -14.55 2.52
CA ILE A 210 -0.39 -13.95 2.42
C ILE A 210 -1.27 -14.88 1.59
N PHE A 211 -2.40 -15.29 2.17
CA PHE A 211 -3.39 -16.15 1.54
C PHE A 211 -4.73 -15.44 1.54
N GLY A 212 -5.21 -15.06 0.36
CA GLY A 212 -6.55 -14.53 0.11
C GLY A 212 -7.64 -15.60 0.21
N GLY A 213 -8.88 -15.13 0.08
CA GLY A 213 -10.10 -15.92 0.07
C GLY A 213 -10.63 -16.24 -1.33
N PRO A 214 -11.90 -16.65 -1.43
CA PRO A 214 -12.59 -16.92 -2.68
C PRO A 214 -13.30 -15.70 -3.28
N LEU A 215 -13.33 -14.55 -2.59
CA LEU A 215 -13.93 -13.31 -3.08
C LEU A 215 -12.84 -12.31 -3.48
N ALA A 216 -13.23 -11.10 -3.87
CA ALA A 216 -12.29 -10.06 -4.29
C ALA A 216 -11.47 -9.56 -3.09
N ASP A 217 -10.15 -9.71 -3.17
CA ASP A 217 -9.24 -9.34 -2.11
C ASP A 217 -8.36 -8.13 -2.48
N ASN A 218 -8.01 -7.35 -1.46
CA ASN A 218 -7.06 -6.26 -1.54
C ASN A 218 -5.82 -6.61 -0.71
N ILE A 219 -4.70 -6.87 -1.38
CA ILE A 219 -3.47 -7.35 -0.76
C ILE A 219 -2.38 -6.29 -0.90
N GLY A 220 -1.91 -5.75 0.22
CA GLY A 220 -0.74 -4.89 0.32
C GLY A 220 0.50 -5.65 0.77
N SER A 221 1.57 -5.56 -0.01
CA SER A 221 2.87 -6.12 0.34
C SER A 221 3.93 -5.03 0.38
N GLU A 222 4.55 -4.89 1.54
CA GLU A 222 5.69 -3.99 1.81
C GLU A 222 6.99 -4.76 2.02
N GLY A 223 6.92 -6.10 2.06
CA GLY A 223 8.05 -6.99 2.11
C GLY A 223 8.78 -7.12 0.77
N GLU A 224 10.04 -7.52 0.86
CA GLU A 224 10.91 -7.70 -0.31
C GLU A 224 10.76 -9.08 -0.96
N GLY A 225 10.24 -10.08 -0.23
CA GLY A 225 10.27 -11.49 -0.62
C GLY A 225 8.98 -12.25 -0.33
N ASP A 226 7.86 -11.54 -0.22
CA ASP A 226 6.60 -12.11 0.22
C ASP A 226 6.10 -13.21 -0.72
N THR A 227 5.46 -14.22 -0.14
CA THR A 227 4.71 -15.23 -0.88
C THR A 227 3.24 -14.86 -0.83
N ILE A 228 2.64 -14.64 -1.98
CA ILE A 228 1.25 -14.22 -2.12
C ILE A 228 0.49 -15.26 -2.93
N ASN A 229 -0.63 -15.70 -2.35
CA ASN A 229 -1.67 -16.43 -3.03
C ASN A 229 -2.97 -15.65 -2.83
N GLU A 230 -3.47 -15.05 -3.89
CA GLU A 230 -4.69 -14.22 -3.89
C GLU A 230 -5.96 -15.06 -3.65
N GLY A 231 -5.84 -16.39 -3.65
CA GLY A 231 -6.99 -17.27 -3.60
C GLY A 231 -7.71 -17.37 -4.95
N GLY A 232 -8.98 -17.72 -4.89
CA GLY A 232 -9.82 -18.07 -6.04
C GLY A 232 -10.73 -16.93 -6.53
N GLY A 233 -10.52 -15.72 -6.02
CA GLY A 233 -11.34 -14.54 -6.26
C GLY A 233 -11.42 -14.08 -7.70
N THR A 234 -12.31 -13.11 -7.91
CA THR A 234 -12.35 -12.31 -9.14
C THR A 234 -12.02 -10.88 -8.79
N ASN A 235 -11.18 -10.22 -9.58
CA ASN A 235 -10.75 -8.84 -9.35
C ASN A 235 -9.95 -8.64 -8.05
N ASP A 236 -9.04 -9.56 -7.74
CA ASP A 236 -8.08 -9.36 -6.65
C ASP A 236 -7.07 -8.27 -7.01
N TRP A 237 -6.67 -7.47 -6.03
CA TRP A 237 -5.68 -6.40 -6.19
C TRP A 237 -4.46 -6.69 -5.33
N VAL A 238 -3.29 -6.60 -5.95
CA VAL A 238 -2.00 -6.77 -5.29
C VAL A 238 -1.20 -5.49 -5.45
N PHE A 239 -0.90 -4.85 -4.33
CA PHE A 239 -0.12 -3.62 -4.25
C PHE A 239 1.32 -3.93 -3.82
N ASP A 240 2.26 -3.58 -4.68
CA ASP A 240 3.69 -3.46 -4.38
C ASP A 240 4.00 -2.00 -4.05
N ARG A 241 4.13 -1.72 -2.76
CA ARG A 241 4.35 -0.38 -2.20
C ARG A 241 5.28 -0.42 -0.99
N ASN A 242 5.77 0.75 -0.59
CA ASN A 242 6.46 0.99 0.69
C ASN A 242 7.65 0.09 1.03
N SER A 243 8.21 -0.62 0.04
CA SER A 243 9.42 -1.42 0.16
C SER A 243 10.66 -0.69 -0.39
N LEU A 244 11.87 -1.19 -0.12
CA LEU A 244 13.11 -0.64 -0.70
C LEU A 244 13.33 -1.10 -2.15
N ARG A 245 12.63 -2.15 -2.60
CA ARG A 245 12.71 -2.72 -3.93
C ARG A 245 11.32 -3.13 -4.43
N SER A 246 11.03 -2.93 -5.70
CA SER A 246 9.78 -3.43 -6.28
C SER A 246 9.96 -4.88 -6.71
N GLY A 247 8.90 -5.65 -6.61
CA GLY A 247 8.90 -7.06 -6.99
C GLY A 247 9.75 -7.94 -6.06
N GLY A 248 10.09 -9.13 -6.56
CA GLY A 248 10.70 -10.20 -5.77
C GLY A 248 9.70 -11.09 -5.03
N ARG A 249 8.39 -10.90 -5.28
CA ARG A 249 7.32 -11.67 -4.63
C ARG A 249 7.09 -12.97 -5.38
N MET A 250 6.80 -14.02 -4.64
CA MET A 250 6.32 -15.28 -5.21
C MET A 250 4.81 -15.22 -5.30
N LEU A 251 4.32 -15.15 -6.53
CA LEU A 251 2.91 -14.94 -6.87
C LEU A 251 2.30 -16.26 -7.36
N SER A 252 1.18 -16.67 -6.77
CA SER A 252 0.64 -18.03 -6.99
C SER A 252 -0.89 -18.16 -7.03
N GLY A 253 -1.65 -17.07 -6.95
CA GLY A 253 -3.10 -17.12 -7.02
C GLY A 253 -3.64 -17.76 -8.30
N ASN A 254 -4.81 -18.38 -8.17
CA ASN A 254 -5.53 -19.04 -9.25
C ASN A 254 -6.87 -18.38 -9.58
N GLY A 255 -7.17 -17.23 -8.95
CA GLY A 255 -8.27 -16.35 -9.28
C GLY A 255 -8.19 -15.78 -10.70
N SER A 256 -9.13 -14.91 -11.03
CA SER A 256 -9.21 -14.28 -12.36
C SER A 256 -9.38 -12.77 -12.24
N GLY A 257 -8.97 -12.02 -13.26
CA GLY A 257 -9.07 -10.56 -13.19
C GLY A 257 -8.04 -9.92 -12.26
N ILE A 258 -6.99 -10.65 -11.85
CA ILE A 258 -6.05 -10.18 -10.84
C ILE A 258 -5.28 -8.96 -11.36
N ARG A 259 -5.24 -7.89 -10.56
CA ARG A 259 -4.50 -6.66 -10.81
C ARG A 259 -3.23 -6.65 -9.95
N HIS A 260 -2.08 -6.46 -10.59
CA HIS A 260 -0.84 -6.14 -9.89
C HIS A 260 -0.46 -4.68 -10.14
N THR A 261 -0.30 -3.92 -9.06
CA THR A 261 0.09 -2.52 -9.10
C THR A 261 1.45 -2.33 -8.44
N THR A 262 2.42 -1.84 -9.20
CA THR A 262 3.70 -1.35 -8.66
C THR A 262 3.61 0.15 -8.48
N GLU A 263 3.61 0.62 -7.23
CA GLU A 263 3.46 2.03 -6.87
C GLU A 263 4.80 2.67 -6.53
N ILE A 264 5.38 3.49 -7.40
CA ILE A 264 6.61 4.27 -7.16
C ILE A 264 6.21 5.74 -6.96
N VAL A 265 6.29 6.24 -5.74
CA VAL A 265 5.73 7.56 -5.37
C VAL A 265 6.78 8.64 -5.09
N THR A 266 8.06 8.31 -5.23
CA THR A 266 9.17 9.23 -5.00
C THR A 266 10.28 9.02 -6.04
N GLY A 267 10.88 10.14 -6.47
CA GLY A 267 12.08 10.19 -7.31
C GLY A 267 11.91 9.64 -8.73
N ASP A 268 12.95 9.83 -9.56
CA ASP A 268 12.94 9.32 -10.93
C ASP A 268 12.70 7.80 -10.98
N ALA A 269 11.93 7.36 -11.96
CA ALA A 269 11.52 5.98 -12.12
C ALA A 269 11.56 5.54 -13.59
N VAL A 270 12.01 4.31 -13.82
CA VAL A 270 11.85 3.63 -15.12
C VAL A 270 11.14 2.32 -14.86
N THR A 271 10.06 2.04 -15.59
CA THR A 271 9.38 0.73 -15.57
C THR A 271 9.34 0.12 -16.96
N ARG A 272 9.82 -1.11 -17.07
CA ARG A 272 9.80 -1.92 -18.27
C ARG A 272 8.87 -3.09 -18.10
N ILE A 273 7.97 -3.29 -19.06
CA ILE A 273 7.03 -4.41 -19.08
C ILE A 273 7.29 -5.24 -20.33
N ARG A 274 7.53 -6.54 -20.16
CA ARG A 274 7.88 -7.48 -21.23
C ARG A 274 7.01 -8.73 -21.15
N PRO A 275 6.64 -9.35 -22.30
CA PRO A 275 6.06 -10.68 -22.27
C PRO A 275 7.09 -11.67 -21.70
N ASP A 276 6.62 -12.57 -20.85
CA ASP A 276 7.42 -13.71 -20.41
C ASP A 276 7.15 -14.95 -21.28
N SER A 277 8.15 -15.81 -21.39
CA SER A 277 8.14 -17.03 -22.19
C SER A 277 7.05 -18.05 -21.80
N SER A 278 6.54 -18.02 -20.56
CA SER A 278 5.47 -18.91 -20.11
C SER A 278 4.06 -18.30 -20.22
N GLY A 279 3.88 -17.24 -21.02
CA GLY A 279 2.63 -16.48 -21.10
C GLY A 279 2.40 -15.51 -19.92
N GLY A 280 3.43 -15.35 -19.09
CA GLY A 280 3.52 -14.36 -18.02
C GLY A 280 3.80 -12.94 -18.54
N ALA A 281 4.07 -12.03 -17.63
CA ALA A 281 4.75 -10.76 -17.90
C ALA A 281 5.89 -10.56 -16.91
N LEU A 282 6.99 -9.96 -17.36
CA LEU A 282 8.09 -9.52 -16.51
C LEU A 282 8.03 -7.99 -16.41
N LEU A 283 7.81 -7.51 -15.19
CA LEU A 283 7.98 -6.11 -14.83
C LEU A 283 9.39 -5.90 -14.30
N THR A 284 10.10 -4.87 -14.77
CA THR A 284 11.43 -4.49 -14.27
C THR A 284 11.44 -3.00 -14.02
N THR A 285 11.85 -2.60 -12.83
CA THR A 285 11.96 -1.19 -12.43
C THR A 285 13.42 -0.81 -12.18
N SER A 286 13.73 0.48 -12.30
CA SER A 286 15.05 1.00 -11.93
C SER A 286 14.99 2.44 -11.42
N LEU A 287 16.14 2.95 -10.96
CA LEU A 287 16.32 4.25 -10.28
C LEU A 287 15.84 4.26 -8.82
N THR A 288 14.66 4.81 -8.50
CA THR A 288 14.30 5.06 -7.09
C THR A 288 13.74 3.84 -6.35
N ARG A 289 13.19 2.84 -7.07
CA ARG A 289 12.86 1.53 -6.50
C ARG A 289 13.16 0.42 -7.50
N THR A 290 14.37 -0.13 -7.48
CA THR A 290 14.83 -1.15 -8.46
C THR A 290 14.29 -2.53 -8.13
N GLY A 291 13.98 -3.34 -9.13
CA GLY A 291 13.71 -4.77 -8.95
C GLY A 291 12.95 -5.38 -10.11
N GLN A 292 12.53 -6.64 -9.94
CA GLN A 292 11.84 -7.40 -10.97
C GLN A 292 10.68 -8.19 -10.36
N GLN A 293 9.54 -8.19 -11.05
CA GLN A 293 8.39 -9.00 -10.70
C GLN A 293 7.96 -9.85 -11.89
N LEU A 294 7.94 -11.16 -11.71
CA LEU A 294 7.30 -12.08 -12.64
C LEU A 294 5.81 -12.14 -12.30
N LEU A 295 4.96 -11.90 -13.29
CA LEU A 295 3.50 -11.91 -13.18
C LEU A 295 2.96 -13.14 -13.94
N PRO A 296 2.48 -14.16 -13.23
CA PRO A 296 1.83 -15.33 -13.82
C PRO A 296 0.64 -15.02 -14.74
N ALA A 297 0.16 -16.03 -15.47
CA ALA A 297 -0.97 -15.91 -16.41
C ALA A 297 -2.25 -15.27 -15.83
N PRO A 298 -2.68 -15.58 -14.58
CA PRO A 298 -3.87 -14.99 -13.96
C PRO A 298 -3.88 -13.47 -13.79
N TYR A 299 -2.72 -12.81 -13.80
CA TYR A 299 -2.60 -11.36 -13.67
C TYR A 299 -2.97 -10.66 -14.97
N SER A 300 -4.26 -10.54 -15.22
CA SER A 300 -4.79 -9.94 -16.43
C SER A 300 -4.64 -8.42 -16.45
N THR A 301 -4.43 -7.77 -15.31
CA THR A 301 -4.25 -6.32 -15.21
C THR A 301 -2.91 -5.99 -14.58
N ILE A 302 -2.12 -5.15 -15.24
CA ILE A 302 -0.81 -4.71 -14.76
C ILE A 302 -0.81 -3.20 -14.71
N GLN A 303 -0.50 -2.63 -13.56
CA GLN A 303 -0.39 -1.19 -13.39
C GLN A 303 1.03 -0.83 -12.94
N ALA A 304 1.65 0.08 -13.65
CA ALA A 304 2.82 0.80 -13.22
C ALA A 304 2.38 2.22 -12.85
N TYR A 305 2.34 2.50 -11.56
CA TYR A 305 1.91 3.79 -11.01
C TYR A 305 3.13 4.56 -10.53
N HIS A 306 3.48 5.65 -11.21
CA HIS A 306 4.56 6.56 -10.85
C HIS A 306 3.94 7.84 -10.26
N GLY A 307 3.32 7.71 -9.08
CA GLY A 307 2.54 8.79 -8.47
C GLY A 307 3.34 9.93 -7.86
N TYR A 308 2.64 11.02 -7.56
CA TYR A 308 3.17 12.21 -6.88
C TYR A 308 2.78 12.26 -5.40
N ASN A 309 3.74 12.10 -4.49
CA ASN A 309 3.50 12.27 -3.05
C ASN A 309 3.96 13.66 -2.53
N GLY A 310 3.55 14.75 -3.21
CA GLY A 310 3.89 16.11 -2.76
C GLY A 310 5.36 16.51 -2.95
N GLY A 311 6.13 15.74 -3.74
CA GLY A 311 7.58 15.91 -3.94
C GLY A 311 7.96 16.94 -5.02
N ALA A 312 9.20 16.89 -5.47
CA ALA A 312 9.60 17.60 -6.69
C ALA A 312 9.28 16.78 -7.94
N ASP A 313 9.17 17.47 -9.07
CA ASP A 313 9.02 16.91 -10.41
C ASP A 313 10.01 15.74 -10.64
N ALA A 314 9.46 14.53 -10.80
CA ALA A 314 10.20 13.29 -10.92
C ALA A 314 10.14 12.80 -12.37
N ARG A 315 11.28 12.43 -12.94
CA ARG A 315 11.27 11.94 -14.32
C ARG A 315 10.82 10.49 -14.37
N THR A 316 9.80 10.23 -15.15
CA THR A 316 9.22 8.89 -15.33
C THR A 316 9.42 8.40 -16.75
N LEU A 317 9.71 7.10 -16.89
CA LEU A 317 9.78 6.43 -18.18
C LEU A 317 9.08 5.07 -18.09
N PHE A 318 8.07 4.90 -18.94
CA PHE A 318 7.49 3.61 -19.24
C PHE A 318 8.02 3.08 -20.56
N ASP A 319 8.41 1.82 -20.59
CA ASP A 319 8.87 1.14 -21.79
C ASP A 319 8.18 -0.22 -21.85
N VAL A 320 7.20 -0.37 -22.73
CA VAL A 320 6.25 -1.49 -22.71
C VAL A 320 6.24 -2.20 -24.06
N VAL A 321 6.25 -3.52 -24.02
CA VAL A 321 5.87 -4.34 -25.16
C VAL A 321 4.47 -4.86 -24.90
N ALA A 322 3.53 -4.64 -25.83
CA ALA A 322 2.17 -5.11 -25.68
C ALA A 322 2.12 -6.63 -25.41
N LEU A 323 1.28 -7.02 -24.46
CA LEU A 323 1.29 -8.35 -23.87
C LEU A 323 0.20 -9.23 -24.46
N SER A 324 0.51 -10.50 -24.67
CA SER A 324 -0.47 -11.53 -25.04
C SER A 324 -1.38 -11.90 -23.85
N GLY A 325 -2.48 -12.60 -24.13
CA GLY A 325 -3.44 -13.06 -23.12
C GLY A 325 -4.49 -12.01 -22.77
N ASN A 326 -4.73 -11.04 -23.66
CA ASN A 326 -5.65 -9.92 -23.46
C ASN A 326 -5.38 -9.14 -22.16
N ARG A 327 -4.10 -9.02 -21.77
CA ARG A 327 -3.72 -8.31 -20.55
C ARG A 327 -3.83 -6.81 -20.72
N THR A 328 -4.54 -6.16 -19.81
CA THR A 328 -4.64 -4.71 -19.75
C THR A 328 -3.43 -4.14 -19.01
N VAL A 329 -2.84 -3.09 -19.56
CA VAL A 329 -1.71 -2.38 -18.94
C VAL A 329 -2.10 -0.93 -18.66
N TYR A 330 -1.92 -0.49 -17.43
CA TYR A 330 -2.07 0.90 -17.00
C TYR A 330 -0.69 1.49 -16.70
N LEU A 331 -0.38 2.62 -17.33
CA LEU A 331 0.85 3.38 -17.13
C LEU A 331 0.42 4.76 -16.66
N ASP A 332 0.54 4.98 -15.37
CA ASP A 332 0.07 6.21 -14.73
C ASP A 332 1.30 6.98 -14.27
N GLY A 333 1.57 8.11 -14.92
CA GLY A 333 2.67 8.99 -14.55
C GLY A 333 2.31 9.89 -13.37
N ASP A 334 2.95 11.06 -13.32
CA ASP A 334 2.75 12.04 -12.26
C ASP A 334 2.04 13.29 -12.78
N ASN A 335 1.53 14.11 -11.86
CA ASN A 335 0.72 15.27 -12.21
C ASN A 335 1.50 16.40 -12.92
N PHE A 336 2.77 16.19 -13.28
CA PHE A 336 3.55 17.14 -14.10
C PHE A 336 3.44 16.86 -15.59
N ASP A 337 2.88 15.71 -15.99
CA ASP A 337 2.61 15.32 -17.37
C ASP A 337 3.85 15.43 -18.28
N ASN A 338 5.05 15.17 -17.75
CA ASN A 338 6.32 15.34 -18.47
C ASN A 338 7.11 14.04 -18.64
N GLY A 339 6.54 12.93 -18.15
CA GLY A 339 7.08 11.59 -18.33
C GLY A 339 7.12 11.13 -19.79
N LEU A 340 7.76 9.99 -20.01
CA LEU A 340 7.82 9.32 -21.30
C LEU A 340 7.11 7.97 -21.29
N ALA A 341 6.44 7.63 -22.38
CA ALA A 341 6.01 6.25 -22.64
C ALA A 341 6.44 5.77 -24.03
N ASP A 342 7.16 4.65 -24.09
CA ASP A 342 7.58 4.00 -25.33
C ASP A 342 6.92 2.63 -25.46
N ILE A 343 6.01 2.51 -26.42
CA ILE A 343 5.09 1.38 -26.56
C ILE A 343 5.41 0.63 -27.85
N THR A 344 5.86 -0.61 -27.72
CA THR A 344 6.07 -1.52 -28.85
C THR A 344 4.85 -2.43 -29.03
N ILE A 345 4.18 -2.32 -30.17
CA ILE A 345 3.15 -3.28 -30.61
C ILE A 345 3.84 -4.36 -31.45
N PRO A 346 3.95 -5.62 -30.99
CA PRO A 346 4.82 -6.61 -31.63
C PRO A 346 4.34 -7.03 -33.02
N THR A 347 3.02 -6.98 -33.26
CA THR A 347 2.39 -7.44 -34.51
C THR A 347 1.10 -6.66 -34.77
N GLY A 348 0.73 -6.52 -36.04
CA GLY A 348 -0.51 -5.84 -36.44
C GLY A 348 -0.39 -4.32 -36.42
N SER A 349 -1.53 -3.66 -36.31
CA SER A 349 -1.66 -2.20 -36.18
C SER A 349 -2.30 -1.84 -34.85
N TRP A 350 -2.54 -0.55 -34.60
CA TRP A 350 -3.22 -0.07 -33.40
C TRP A 350 -4.07 1.14 -33.72
N THR A 351 -5.06 1.41 -32.86
CA THR A 351 -5.80 2.66 -32.81
C THR A 351 -5.53 3.37 -31.49
N THR A 352 -5.68 4.69 -31.49
CA THR A 352 -5.52 5.51 -30.28
C THR A 352 -6.74 6.39 -30.05
N SER A 353 -7.11 6.60 -28.79
CA SER A 353 -8.11 7.60 -28.41
C SER A 353 -7.69 8.34 -27.13
N GLY A 354 -8.07 9.60 -26.98
CA GLY A 354 -7.66 10.44 -25.84
C GLY A 354 -6.26 11.07 -25.99
N SER A 355 -5.68 11.47 -24.85
CA SER A 355 -4.39 12.16 -24.76
C SER A 355 -3.61 11.73 -23.53
N ALA A 356 -2.28 11.73 -23.61
CA ALA A 356 -1.41 11.16 -22.57
C ALA A 356 -1.58 11.83 -21.19
N ALA A 357 -1.87 13.14 -21.15
CA ALA A 357 -2.14 13.88 -19.92
C ALA A 357 -3.50 13.58 -19.26
N SER A 358 -4.40 12.84 -19.93
CA SER A 358 -5.77 12.63 -19.41
C SER A 358 -6.31 11.22 -19.67
N GLY A 359 -5.45 10.28 -20.07
CA GLY A 359 -5.82 8.94 -20.52
C GLY A 359 -5.79 8.79 -22.04
N LEU A 360 -4.64 8.35 -22.56
CA LEU A 360 -4.45 7.86 -23.92
C LEU A 360 -4.67 6.35 -23.94
N THR A 361 -5.67 5.90 -24.68
CA THR A 361 -5.96 4.48 -24.88
C THR A 361 -5.30 3.94 -26.14
N ILE A 362 -4.47 2.94 -25.91
CA ILE A 362 -3.74 1.96 -26.71
C ILE A 362 -4.51 0.71 -27.18
N ASP A 363 -5.12 0.66 -28.36
CA ASP A 363 -5.85 -0.55 -28.78
C ASP A 363 -5.17 -1.28 -29.94
N PRO A 364 -4.39 -2.35 -29.67
CA PRO A 364 -3.83 -3.20 -30.72
C PRO A 364 -4.93 -3.93 -31.51
N THR A 365 -4.76 -4.06 -32.82
CA THR A 365 -5.72 -4.76 -33.69
C THR A 365 -5.48 -6.26 -33.77
N ALA A 366 -4.28 -6.72 -33.39
CA ALA A 366 -3.96 -8.15 -33.36
C ALA A 366 -4.65 -8.83 -32.17
N GLY A 367 -5.43 -9.87 -32.45
CA GLY A 367 -6.13 -10.64 -31.42
C GLY A 367 -5.18 -11.25 -30.39
N GLY A 368 -5.59 -11.24 -29.12
CA GLY A 368 -4.80 -11.75 -28.01
C GLY A 368 -3.92 -10.70 -27.34
N LEU A 369 -3.72 -9.52 -27.93
CA LEU A 369 -3.09 -8.38 -27.26
C LEU A 369 -4.15 -7.56 -26.52
N GLY A 370 -3.86 -7.16 -25.28
CA GLY A 370 -4.75 -6.30 -24.50
C GLY A 370 -4.47 -4.81 -24.66
N THR A 371 -5.39 -4.01 -24.14
CA THR A 371 -5.34 -2.54 -24.18
C THR A 371 -4.25 -1.98 -23.27
N ILE A 372 -3.64 -0.88 -23.67
CA ILE A 372 -2.66 -0.12 -22.88
C ILE A 372 -3.20 1.28 -22.64
N THR A 373 -3.38 1.70 -21.40
CA THR A 373 -3.77 3.07 -21.06
C THR A 373 -2.57 3.82 -20.49
N VAL A 374 -2.32 5.02 -21.00
CA VAL A 374 -1.27 5.93 -20.51
C VAL A 374 -1.93 7.20 -19.98
N THR A 375 -1.69 7.53 -18.72
CA THR A 375 -2.26 8.70 -18.04
C THR A 375 -1.13 9.52 -17.42
N ASP A 376 -1.37 10.81 -17.20
CA ASP A 376 -0.46 11.73 -16.51
C ASP A 376 0.99 11.67 -17.05
N THR A 377 1.12 11.63 -18.38
CA THR A 377 2.40 11.47 -19.09
C THR A 377 2.52 12.51 -20.20
N GLY A 378 3.75 12.88 -20.54
CA GLY A 378 4.06 13.80 -21.64
C GLY A 378 4.16 13.09 -22.98
N ASP A 379 5.40 12.84 -23.44
CA ASP A 379 5.63 12.30 -24.77
C ASP A 379 5.39 10.78 -24.82
N VAL A 380 4.52 10.36 -25.74
CA VAL A 380 4.24 8.94 -26.01
C VAL A 380 4.67 8.57 -27.43
N ARG A 381 5.48 7.52 -27.56
CA ARG A 381 5.83 6.94 -28.86
C ARG A 381 5.28 5.53 -28.97
N ILE A 382 4.56 5.27 -30.06
CA ILE A 382 3.97 3.94 -30.35
C ILE A 382 4.55 3.46 -31.68
N HIS A 383 5.09 2.24 -31.69
CA HIS A 383 5.74 1.71 -32.89
C HIS A 383 5.69 0.17 -32.96
N GLY A 384 5.86 -0.37 -34.18
CA GLY A 384 6.15 -1.79 -34.37
C GLY A 384 7.60 -2.15 -34.06
N PRO A 385 8.02 -3.42 -34.16
CA PRO A 385 9.42 -3.80 -33.92
C PRO A 385 10.40 -3.05 -34.84
N TRP A 386 11.52 -2.58 -34.28
CA TRP A 386 12.56 -1.89 -35.05
C TRP A 386 13.26 -2.86 -36.01
N THR A 387 12.97 -2.75 -37.31
CA THR A 387 13.62 -3.55 -38.37
C THR A 387 15.07 -3.13 -38.60
N ASN A 388 15.35 -1.82 -38.57
CA ASN A 388 16.71 -1.29 -38.54
C ASN A 388 17.24 -1.25 -37.09
N LYS A 389 18.20 -2.13 -36.78
CA LYS A 389 18.81 -2.24 -35.45
C LYS A 389 19.55 -0.96 -35.01
N ASN A 390 20.09 -0.18 -35.95
CA ASN A 390 20.78 1.08 -35.64
C ASN A 390 19.79 2.18 -35.27
N ALA A 391 18.65 2.27 -35.96
CA ALA A 391 17.56 3.17 -35.59
C ALA A 391 16.98 2.83 -34.21
N GLY A 392 16.74 1.55 -33.95
CA GLY A 392 16.29 1.09 -32.64
C GLY A 392 17.32 1.35 -31.52
N PHE A 393 18.62 1.27 -31.81
CA PHE A 393 19.66 1.67 -30.87
C PHE A 393 19.63 3.18 -30.60
N ALA A 394 19.63 4.02 -31.64
CA ALA A 394 19.62 5.47 -31.52
C ALA A 394 18.42 5.99 -30.70
N HIS A 395 17.24 5.40 -30.94
CA HIS A 395 16.03 5.66 -30.18
C HIS A 395 16.19 5.30 -28.69
N ARG A 396 16.53 4.04 -28.39
CA ARG A 396 16.61 3.55 -27.00
C ARG A 396 17.74 4.18 -26.19
N VAL A 397 18.91 4.38 -26.78
CA VAL A 397 20.06 4.96 -26.07
C VAL A 397 19.80 6.40 -25.65
N THR A 398 19.13 7.18 -26.51
CA THR A 398 18.75 8.56 -26.18
C THR A 398 17.63 8.59 -25.15
N ARG A 399 16.59 7.78 -25.33
CA ARG A 399 15.49 7.64 -24.35
C ARG A 399 16.00 7.28 -22.95
N ASP A 400 16.85 6.25 -22.86
CA ASP A 400 17.30 5.70 -21.58
C ASP A 400 18.33 6.61 -20.87
N LEU A 401 19.19 7.31 -21.63
CA LEU A 401 20.19 8.19 -21.03
C LEU A 401 19.66 9.61 -20.80
N MET A 402 18.90 10.15 -21.75
CA MET A 402 18.51 11.56 -21.78
C MET A 402 17.07 11.82 -21.29
N PHE A 403 16.26 10.79 -21.04
CA PHE A 403 14.83 10.97 -20.70
C PHE A 403 14.06 11.82 -21.72
N ARG A 404 14.40 11.69 -23.02
CA ARG A 404 13.63 12.23 -24.14
C ARG A 404 13.77 11.34 -25.37
N PHE A 405 12.86 11.49 -26.33
CA PHE A 405 13.04 10.85 -27.63
C PHE A 405 14.07 11.56 -28.50
N ALA A 406 14.81 10.78 -29.30
CA ALA A 406 15.77 11.33 -30.26
C ALA A 406 15.04 11.99 -31.44
N THR A 407 15.49 13.19 -31.81
CA THR A 407 14.99 13.93 -32.98
C THR A 407 15.72 13.57 -34.28
N ASN A 408 16.89 12.94 -34.19
CA ASN A 408 17.81 12.63 -35.29
C ASN A 408 18.09 11.12 -35.44
N VAL A 409 17.09 10.27 -35.15
CA VAL A 409 17.22 8.80 -35.21
C VAL A 409 17.77 8.31 -36.56
N ALA A 410 17.33 8.92 -37.67
CA ALA A 410 17.75 8.53 -39.02
C ALA A 410 19.25 8.80 -39.25
N ASP A 411 19.73 9.99 -38.89
CA ASP A 411 21.13 10.40 -39.09
C ASP A 411 22.07 9.51 -38.28
N ILE A 412 21.75 9.25 -37.01
CA ILE A 412 22.53 8.34 -36.17
C ILE A 412 22.52 6.93 -36.76
N ALA A 413 21.38 6.46 -37.28
CA ALA A 413 21.28 5.14 -37.85
C ALA A 413 22.12 4.96 -39.13
N ILE A 414 22.16 6.00 -39.98
CA ILE A 414 22.98 6.06 -41.20
C ILE A 414 24.47 6.07 -40.82
N GLY A 415 24.90 6.99 -39.96
CA GLY A 415 26.31 7.06 -39.54
C GLY A 415 26.81 5.78 -38.87
N LEU A 416 25.97 5.07 -38.11
CA LEU A 416 26.29 3.75 -37.55
C LEU A 416 26.35 2.65 -38.63
N GLY A 417 25.54 2.76 -39.68
CA GLY A 417 25.53 1.82 -40.80
C GLY A 417 26.77 1.98 -41.69
N ASP A 418 27.18 3.22 -41.90
CA ASP A 418 28.33 3.60 -42.72
C ASP A 418 29.66 3.50 -41.96
N GLY A 419 29.61 3.33 -40.63
CA GLY A 419 30.79 3.22 -39.76
C GLY A 419 31.45 4.56 -39.42
N GLU A 420 30.79 5.69 -39.72
CA GLU A 420 31.28 7.04 -39.40
C GLU A 420 31.25 7.33 -37.90
N ILE A 421 30.30 6.73 -37.19
CA ILE A 421 30.18 6.78 -35.73
C ILE A 421 30.05 5.36 -35.18
N THR A 422 30.38 5.19 -33.90
CA THR A 422 30.23 3.90 -33.20
C THR A 422 29.19 4.01 -32.10
N ARG A 423 28.62 2.88 -31.67
CA ARG A 423 27.68 2.87 -30.54
C ARG A 423 28.28 3.46 -29.26
N PRO A 424 29.53 3.12 -28.85
CA PRO A 424 30.19 3.81 -27.74
C PRO A 424 30.35 5.32 -27.98
N GLY A 425 30.71 5.74 -29.21
CA GLY A 425 30.83 7.15 -29.54
C GLY A 425 29.51 7.93 -29.40
N VAL A 426 28.37 7.32 -29.75
CA VAL A 426 27.05 7.92 -29.52
C VAL A 426 26.77 8.07 -28.02
N VAL A 427 27.07 7.05 -27.22
CA VAL A 427 26.90 7.09 -25.76
C VAL A 427 27.77 8.19 -25.14
N GLU A 428 29.04 8.28 -25.56
CA GLU A 428 29.99 9.30 -25.11
C GLU A 428 29.47 10.71 -25.43
N LEU A 429 29.07 10.97 -26.69
CA LEU A 429 28.51 12.26 -27.09
C LEU A 429 27.29 12.68 -26.26
N LEU A 430 26.41 11.73 -25.93
CA LEU A 430 25.24 12.00 -25.11
C LEU A 430 25.62 12.27 -23.64
N MET A 431 26.47 11.43 -23.06
CA MET A 431 26.90 11.58 -21.65
C MET A 431 27.79 12.82 -21.44
N ASP A 432 28.51 13.26 -22.47
CA ASP A 432 29.31 14.48 -22.45
C ASP A 432 28.53 15.76 -22.73
N SER A 433 27.21 15.68 -22.89
CA SER A 433 26.35 16.85 -23.03
C SER A 433 26.05 17.53 -21.68
N ASP A 434 25.71 18.81 -21.73
CA ASP A 434 25.18 19.52 -20.55
C ASP A 434 23.79 19.04 -20.13
N GLU A 435 23.04 18.52 -21.09
CA GLU A 435 21.75 17.90 -20.86
C GLU A 435 21.90 16.73 -19.88
N TYR A 436 22.78 15.77 -20.17
CA TYR A 436 23.03 14.62 -19.30
C TYR A 436 23.52 15.02 -17.91
N ARG A 437 24.47 15.95 -17.84
CA ARG A 437 24.97 16.48 -16.56
C ARG A 437 23.84 17.15 -15.76
N GLY A 438 22.96 17.87 -16.45
CA GLY A 438 21.78 18.47 -15.84
C GLY A 438 20.82 17.44 -15.27
N LEU A 439 20.58 16.33 -15.97
CA LEU A 439 19.76 15.22 -15.47
C LEU A 439 20.33 14.64 -14.17
N ASP A 440 21.65 14.43 -14.10
CA ASP A 440 22.31 13.93 -12.89
C ASP A 440 22.20 14.91 -11.72
N VAL A 441 22.31 16.22 -11.98
CA VAL A 441 22.13 17.26 -10.98
C VAL A 441 20.69 17.23 -10.47
N ASP A 442 19.72 17.34 -11.38
CA ASP A 442 18.30 17.41 -11.04
C ASP A 442 17.86 16.18 -10.26
N ARG A 443 18.22 14.97 -10.73
CA ARG A 443 17.93 13.71 -10.03
C ARG A 443 18.51 13.67 -8.63
N THR A 444 19.72 14.18 -8.45
CA THR A 444 20.37 14.20 -7.12
C THR A 444 19.63 15.16 -6.18
N PHE A 445 19.21 16.32 -6.65
CA PHE A 445 18.43 17.28 -5.88
C PHE A 445 17.05 16.73 -5.49
N VAL A 446 16.31 16.20 -6.46
CA VAL A 446 14.98 15.60 -6.21
C VAL A 446 15.09 14.44 -5.24
N LYS A 447 16.05 13.53 -5.44
CA LYS A 447 16.20 12.32 -4.61
C LYS A 447 16.64 12.60 -3.18
N TYR A 448 17.56 13.54 -2.97
CA TYR A 448 18.20 13.71 -1.66
C TYR A 448 17.76 14.96 -0.91
N LEU A 449 17.25 15.98 -1.61
CA LEU A 449 16.76 17.22 -0.99
C LEU A 449 15.25 17.41 -1.15
N GLY A 450 14.56 16.55 -1.90
CA GLY A 450 13.11 16.64 -2.09
C GLY A 450 12.63 17.88 -2.85
N ARG A 451 13.54 18.58 -3.55
CA ARG A 451 13.25 19.80 -4.31
C ARG A 451 14.03 19.83 -5.63
N SER A 452 13.57 20.62 -6.59
CA SER A 452 14.35 20.92 -7.80
C SER A 452 15.52 21.85 -7.49
N ALA A 453 16.62 21.71 -8.24
CA ALA A 453 17.71 22.67 -8.20
C ALA A 453 17.23 24.04 -8.72
N ASP A 454 17.64 25.13 -8.06
CA ASP A 454 17.35 26.46 -8.60
C ASP A 454 18.18 26.70 -9.89
N PRO A 455 17.73 27.59 -10.80
CA PRO A 455 18.41 27.77 -12.09
C PRO A 455 19.90 28.13 -11.98
N GLY A 456 20.29 28.92 -10.97
CA GLY A 456 21.67 29.34 -10.74
C GLY A 456 22.52 28.20 -10.20
N GLY A 457 22.04 27.51 -9.16
CA GLY A 457 22.66 26.34 -8.56
C GLY A 457 22.83 25.21 -9.58
N ARG A 458 21.79 24.93 -10.37
CA ARG A 458 21.84 23.94 -11.45
C ARG A 458 22.96 24.25 -12.44
N THR A 459 23.03 25.49 -12.91
CA THR A 459 24.07 25.95 -13.85
C THR A 459 25.48 25.82 -13.24
N TYR A 460 25.64 26.19 -11.97
CA TYR A 460 26.91 26.05 -11.25
C TYR A 460 27.38 24.59 -11.20
N TRP A 461 26.49 23.66 -10.85
CA TRP A 461 26.84 22.24 -10.75
C TRP A 461 27.17 21.63 -12.12
N ILE A 462 26.41 21.95 -13.16
CA ILE A 462 26.70 21.53 -14.53
C ILE A 462 28.09 22.01 -14.96
N ASN A 463 28.40 23.30 -14.80
CA ASN A 463 29.70 23.87 -15.16
C ASN A 463 30.85 23.24 -14.36
N SER A 464 30.60 22.92 -13.09
CA SER A 464 31.58 22.24 -12.24
C SER A 464 31.88 20.82 -12.70
N ILE A 465 30.84 20.04 -13.03
CA ILE A 465 30.99 18.67 -13.56
C ILE A 465 31.67 18.70 -14.92
N ARG A 466 31.27 19.63 -15.80
CA ARG A 466 31.92 19.87 -17.10
C ARG A 466 33.42 20.17 -16.95
N SER A 467 33.80 20.89 -15.90
CA SER A 467 35.19 21.24 -15.59
C SER A 467 35.96 20.12 -14.87
N GLY A 468 35.42 18.90 -14.82
CA GLY A 468 36.10 17.72 -14.28
C GLY A 468 35.74 17.36 -12.84
N LYS A 469 34.73 17.98 -12.23
CA LYS A 469 34.22 17.51 -10.92
C LYS A 469 33.55 16.15 -11.09
N ALA A 470 34.06 15.14 -10.38
CA ALA A 470 33.45 13.82 -10.34
C ALA A 470 32.03 13.85 -9.74
N LEU A 471 31.10 13.09 -10.29
CA LEU A 471 29.70 13.01 -9.83
C LEU A 471 29.58 12.63 -8.34
N TRP A 472 30.40 11.70 -7.86
CA TRP A 472 30.38 11.32 -6.44
C TRP A 472 30.82 12.48 -5.52
N ARG A 473 31.73 13.35 -5.97
CA ARG A 473 32.15 14.55 -5.20
C ARG A 473 31.04 15.58 -5.15
N PHE A 474 30.33 15.78 -6.25
CA PHE A 474 29.12 16.61 -6.28
C PHE A 474 28.08 16.11 -5.26
N ARG A 475 27.75 14.82 -5.31
CA ARG A 475 26.79 14.20 -4.36
C ARG A 475 27.25 14.34 -2.89
N ALA A 476 28.52 14.08 -2.61
CA ALA A 476 29.09 14.25 -1.27
C ALA A 476 29.01 15.69 -0.75
N GLN A 477 29.17 16.69 -1.64
CA GLN A 477 29.02 18.10 -1.26
C GLN A 477 27.58 18.48 -0.94
N LEU A 478 26.59 17.86 -1.59
CA LEU A 478 25.18 18.02 -1.23
C LEU A 478 24.89 17.43 0.15
N PHE A 479 25.32 16.18 0.41
CA PHE A 479 25.14 15.53 1.72
C PHE A 479 25.84 16.24 2.88
N GLY A 480 26.93 16.95 2.61
CA GLY A 480 27.66 17.74 3.61
C GLY A 480 27.23 19.20 3.71
N SER A 481 26.19 19.61 2.99
CA SER A 481 25.68 20.99 3.03
C SER A 481 24.76 21.20 4.23
N ASN A 482 24.58 22.44 4.70
CA ASN A 482 23.61 22.77 5.76
C ASN A 482 22.14 22.55 5.33
N GLU A 483 21.91 22.26 4.05
CA GLU A 483 20.59 22.05 3.47
C GLU A 483 20.12 20.58 3.58
N TYR A 484 21.05 19.64 3.72
CA TYR A 484 20.75 18.24 4.01
C TYR A 484 20.64 18.04 5.52
#